data_AF-A0A494X482-F1
#
_entry.id   AF-A0A494X482-F1
#
_cell.length_a   1.000
_cell.length_b   1.000
_cell.length_c   1.000
_cell.angle_alpha   90.00
_cell.angle_beta   90.00
_cell.angle_gamma   90.00
#
_symmetry.space_group_name_H-M   'P 1'
#
loop_
_entity.id
_entity.type
_entity.pdbx_description
1 polymer ?
#
loop_
_entity_poly.entity_id
_entity_poly.type
_entity_poly.pdbx_seq_one_letter_code
_entity_poly.pdbx_strand_id
1 'polypeptide(L)'
;MGIAMGRFGERGDLKTYAGSGCADRYRAWRQAALCTALSTLAIVPYAQTAPNGGTEMSVVARAAQTVGIRQCFPVIDRVSSRVLADNQGQDIVADWDHINPDNAPFFSLTGFQYHGEPALFSLTTIPDNVGHCAILAERISVSPVSCTQVASKQLVGYRGTPLVKAITVYSLPSRPRETITLSNIAGGCLIVRRQVEYQWPAAPASPGSSK
;
A
#
# COMPACT_ATOMS: atom_id res chain seq x y z
N MET A 1 26.03 -4.60 -29.85
CA MET A 1 26.98 -3.52 -30.18
C MET A 1 26.19 -2.22 -30.15
N GLY A 2 26.50 -1.29 -29.24
CA GLY A 2 25.96 0.08 -29.21
C GLY A 2 24.94 0.41 -28.11
N ILE A 3 25.41 0.70 -26.89
CA ILE A 3 24.68 1.45 -25.86
C ILE A 3 25.14 2.91 -25.98
N ALA A 4 24.21 3.84 -26.19
CA ALA A 4 24.51 5.28 -26.18
C ALA A 4 24.22 5.85 -24.79
N MET A 5 25.28 6.36 -24.16
CA MET A 5 25.30 7.12 -22.92
C MET A 5 24.78 8.54 -23.12
N GLY A 6 23.84 8.98 -22.28
CA GLY A 6 23.48 10.38 -22.10
C GLY A 6 24.12 10.93 -20.83
N ARG A 7 25.05 11.88 -21.00
CA ARG A 7 25.76 12.64 -19.96
C ARG A 7 24.82 13.64 -19.26
N PHE A 8 24.93 13.69 -17.94
CA PHE A 8 24.41 14.77 -17.08
C PHE A 8 25.41 15.94 -17.08
N GLY A 9 24.92 17.17 -17.25
CA GLY A 9 25.72 18.40 -17.26
C GLY A 9 25.05 19.55 -16.51
N GLU A 10 25.85 20.13 -15.59
CA GLU A 10 25.88 21.51 -15.07
C GLU A 10 24.74 22.01 -14.15
N ARG A 11 25.03 22.30 -12.88
CA ARG A 11 25.64 23.52 -12.27
C ARG A 11 24.83 24.80 -12.50
N GLY A 12 24.25 25.32 -11.41
CA GLY A 12 23.59 26.62 -11.36
C GLY A 12 23.34 27.10 -9.92
N ASP A 13 24.33 27.83 -9.41
CA ASP A 13 24.34 28.95 -8.45
C ASP A 13 23.40 29.04 -7.23
N LEU A 14 24.05 29.12 -6.05
CA LEU A 14 23.56 29.77 -4.84
C LEU A 14 23.35 31.28 -5.06
N LYS A 15 22.18 31.79 -4.64
CA LYS A 15 22.02 33.19 -4.26
C LYS A 15 21.35 33.32 -2.90
N THR A 16 22.14 33.86 -1.98
CA THR A 16 21.82 34.43 -0.68
C THR A 16 20.75 35.53 -0.80
N TYR A 17 19.75 35.53 0.08
CA TYR A 17 18.97 36.73 0.40
C TYR A 17 18.92 36.91 1.92
N ALA A 18 19.56 37.99 2.36
CA ALA A 18 19.45 38.57 3.69
C ALA A 18 18.80 39.96 3.56
N GLY A 19 17.96 40.33 4.53
CA GLY A 19 17.38 41.67 4.67
C GLY A 19 16.11 41.60 5.53
N SER A 20 16.19 41.83 6.85
CA SER A 20 16.21 43.13 7.54
C SER A 20 14.83 43.77 7.68
N GLY A 21 14.39 44.03 8.91
CA GLY A 21 13.27 44.96 9.18
C GLY A 21 12.53 44.72 10.48
N CYS A 22 13.18 44.92 11.61
CA CYS A 22 12.52 45.18 12.89
C CYS A 22 12.48 46.70 13.10
N ALA A 23 11.39 47.19 13.69
CA ALA A 23 11.12 48.56 14.14
C ALA A 23 10.57 49.57 13.10
N ASP A 24 9.27 49.85 13.22
CA ASP A 24 8.74 51.23 13.15
C ASP A 24 7.39 51.28 13.90
N ARG A 25 7.38 51.78 15.15
CA ARG A 25 7.07 53.16 15.56
C ARG A 25 5.61 53.36 15.98
N TYR A 26 5.44 53.35 17.31
CA TYR A 26 4.36 53.99 18.04
C TYR A 26 4.18 55.46 17.63
N ARG A 27 2.94 55.90 17.41
CA ARG A 27 2.49 57.25 17.82
C ARG A 27 0.98 57.33 17.94
N ALA A 28 0.57 57.71 19.14
CA ALA A 28 -0.79 57.94 19.58
C ALA A 28 -1.44 59.13 18.87
N TRP A 29 -2.71 58.96 18.50
CA TRP A 29 -3.68 60.06 18.47
C TRP A 29 -4.99 59.59 19.09
N ARG A 30 -5.36 60.29 20.16
CA ARG A 30 -6.66 60.26 20.81
C ARG A 30 -7.68 60.89 19.86
N GLN A 31 -8.78 60.22 19.53
CA GLN A 31 -10.11 60.84 19.43
C GLN A 31 -11.17 59.79 19.75
N ALA A 32 -12.04 60.16 20.70
CA ALA A 32 -13.19 59.40 21.12
C ALA A 32 -14.29 59.48 20.06
N ALA A 33 -14.86 58.35 19.68
CA ALA A 33 -16.18 58.28 19.07
C ALA A 33 -16.87 57.00 19.56
N LEU A 34 -17.87 57.20 20.41
CA LEU A 34 -18.87 56.21 20.78
C LEU A 34 -19.58 55.74 19.51
N CYS A 35 -19.39 54.48 19.15
CA CYS A 35 -20.30 53.76 18.28
C CYS A 35 -20.62 52.41 18.95
N THR A 36 -21.74 52.39 19.65
CA THR A 36 -22.47 51.18 20.02
C THR A 36 -22.85 50.43 18.74
N ALA A 37 -22.15 49.33 18.45
CA ALA A 37 -22.55 48.38 17.43
C ALA A 37 -22.76 47.01 18.10
N LEU A 38 -24.01 46.54 18.06
CA LEU A 38 -24.45 45.25 18.58
C LEU A 38 -23.55 44.13 18.05
N SER A 39 -22.87 43.42 18.95
CA SER A 39 -22.13 42.21 18.63
C SER A 39 -23.11 41.06 18.40
N THR A 40 -23.62 40.93 17.18
CA THR A 40 -24.22 39.66 16.74
C THR A 40 -23.08 38.65 16.60
N LEU A 41 -23.00 37.70 17.55
CA LEU A 41 -22.22 36.48 17.42
C LEU A 41 -22.75 35.69 16.20
N ALA A 42 -22.16 35.91 15.03
CA ALA A 42 -22.30 35.00 13.92
C ALA A 42 -21.51 33.74 14.24
N ILE A 43 -22.19 32.74 14.79
CA ILE A 43 -21.68 31.37 14.88
C ILE A 43 -21.54 30.90 13.43
N VAL A 44 -20.32 30.94 12.88
CA VAL A 44 -20.01 30.29 11.62
C VAL A 44 -20.04 28.78 11.92
N PRO A 45 -20.99 28.00 11.38
CA PRO A 45 -20.89 26.56 11.50
C PRO A 45 -19.62 26.15 10.74
N TYR A 46 -18.62 25.67 11.46
CA TYR A 46 -17.60 24.84 10.85
C TYR A 46 -18.33 23.63 10.29
N ALA A 47 -18.56 23.63 8.97
CA ALA A 47 -18.93 22.44 8.25
C ALA A 47 -17.76 21.47 8.43
N GLN A 48 -17.89 20.57 9.41
CA GLN A 48 -17.05 19.40 9.50
C GLN A 48 -17.33 18.61 8.24
N THR A 49 -16.44 18.68 7.25
CA THR A 49 -16.36 17.67 6.21
C THR A 49 -16.19 16.34 6.94
N ALA A 50 -17.27 15.58 7.07
CA ALA A 50 -17.17 14.19 7.49
C ALA A 50 -16.12 13.55 6.56
N PRO A 51 -15.16 12.78 7.10
CA PRO A 51 -14.29 12.00 6.24
C PRO A 51 -15.22 11.18 5.36
N ASN A 52 -15.13 11.39 4.03
CA ASN A 52 -15.85 10.58 3.08
C ASN A 52 -15.37 9.15 3.31
N GLY A 53 -16.14 8.37 4.08
CA GLY A 53 -15.90 6.97 4.37
C GLY A 53 -16.19 6.09 3.14
N GLY A 54 -15.77 6.55 1.96
CA GLY A 54 -15.58 5.66 0.84
C GLY A 54 -14.33 4.87 1.13
N THR A 55 -14.44 3.55 1.29
CA THR A 55 -13.28 2.66 1.30
C THR A 55 -12.50 2.92 0.02
N GLU A 56 -11.39 3.64 0.10
CA GLU A 56 -10.59 3.92 -1.09
C GLU A 56 -10.08 2.59 -1.62
N MET A 57 -10.46 2.27 -2.85
CA MET A 57 -10.02 1.07 -3.54
C MET A 57 -8.50 1.10 -3.70
N SER A 58 -7.84 0.00 -3.34
CA SER A 58 -6.39 -0.15 -3.46
C SER A 58 -5.91 0.03 -4.92
N VAL A 59 -4.62 0.34 -5.10
CA VAL A 59 -4.02 0.45 -6.45
C VAL A 59 -4.13 -0.86 -7.25
N VAL A 60 -4.09 -2.01 -6.56
CA VAL A 60 -4.22 -3.34 -7.18
C VAL A 60 -5.65 -3.60 -7.63
N ALA A 61 -6.63 -3.29 -6.78
CA ALA A 61 -8.03 -3.43 -7.11
C ALA A 61 -8.42 -2.51 -8.27
N ARG A 62 -7.91 -1.27 -8.27
CA ARG A 62 -8.10 -0.31 -9.37
C ARG A 62 -7.52 -0.83 -10.68
N ALA A 63 -6.31 -1.39 -10.65
CA ALA A 63 -5.69 -2.00 -11.83
C ALA A 63 -6.52 -3.19 -12.35
N ALA A 64 -6.91 -4.11 -11.45
CA ALA A 64 -7.73 -5.27 -11.81
C ALA A 64 -9.08 -4.88 -12.43
N GLN A 65 -9.75 -3.86 -11.88
CA GLN A 65 -10.98 -3.31 -12.45
C GLN A 65 -10.74 -2.72 -13.86
N THR A 66 -9.62 -2.02 -14.03
CA THR A 66 -9.29 -1.32 -15.29
C THR A 66 -9.02 -2.31 -16.43
N VAL A 67 -8.37 -3.44 -16.14
CA VAL A 67 -8.07 -4.48 -17.14
C VAL A 67 -9.21 -5.49 -17.33
N GLY A 68 -10.32 -5.33 -16.62
CA GLY A 68 -11.55 -6.11 -16.81
C GLY A 68 -11.64 -7.41 -16.02
N ILE A 69 -10.90 -7.55 -14.91
CA ILE A 69 -11.07 -8.67 -13.97
C ILE A 69 -12.40 -8.49 -13.23
N ARG A 70 -13.26 -9.51 -13.24
CA ARG A 70 -14.58 -9.53 -12.59
C ARG A 70 -14.72 -10.67 -11.60
N GLN A 71 -14.41 -11.90 -12.00
CA GLN A 71 -14.57 -13.10 -11.16
C GLN A 71 -13.72 -13.01 -9.89
N CYS A 72 -12.42 -12.74 -10.04
CA CYS A 72 -11.50 -12.62 -8.90
C CYS A 72 -11.46 -11.23 -8.28
N PHE A 73 -12.23 -10.26 -8.78
CA PHE A 73 -12.19 -8.90 -8.28
C PHE A 73 -12.43 -8.78 -6.76
N PRO A 74 -13.41 -9.47 -6.14
CA PRO A 74 -13.68 -9.29 -4.71
C PRO A 74 -12.55 -9.79 -3.81
N VAL A 75 -11.86 -10.85 -4.23
CA VAL A 75 -10.70 -11.33 -3.47
C VAL A 75 -9.50 -10.42 -3.68
N ILE A 76 -9.32 -9.88 -4.90
CA ILE A 76 -8.30 -8.87 -5.17
C ILE A 76 -8.51 -7.67 -4.27
N ASP A 77 -9.71 -7.08 -4.25
CA ASP A 77 -10.04 -5.92 -3.44
C ASP A 77 -9.83 -6.19 -1.95
N ARG A 78 -10.43 -7.26 -1.42
CA ARG A 78 -10.33 -7.57 0.01
C ARG A 78 -8.90 -7.80 0.48
N VAL A 79 -8.10 -8.55 -0.28
CA VAL A 79 -6.73 -8.89 0.12
C VAL A 79 -5.81 -7.68 -0.02
N SER A 80 -5.87 -6.99 -1.16
CA SER A 80 -5.00 -5.85 -1.44
C SER A 80 -5.30 -4.65 -0.53
N SER A 81 -6.58 -4.32 -0.31
CA SER A 81 -6.98 -3.22 0.57
C SER A 81 -6.53 -3.46 2.01
N ARG A 82 -6.53 -4.72 2.50
CA ARG A 82 -5.98 -5.05 3.84
C ARG A 82 -4.47 -4.83 3.92
N VAL A 83 -3.73 -5.21 2.88
CA VAL A 83 -2.26 -5.14 2.89
C VAL A 83 -1.77 -3.71 2.72
N LEU A 84 -2.46 -2.93 1.90
CA LEU A 84 -2.06 -1.60 1.47
C LEU A 84 -2.71 -0.47 2.27
N ALA A 85 -3.72 -0.76 3.10
CA ALA A 85 -4.34 0.22 4.00
C ALA A 85 -3.27 1.01 4.79
N ASP A 86 -3.47 2.33 4.85
CA ASP A 86 -2.64 3.29 5.59
C ASP A 86 -1.16 3.39 5.15
N ASN A 87 -0.77 2.69 4.07
CA ASN A 87 0.57 2.80 3.51
C ASN A 87 0.65 3.88 2.43
N GLN A 88 1.82 4.50 2.27
CA GLN A 88 2.06 5.59 1.32
C GLN A 88 3.01 5.14 0.20
N GLY A 89 3.09 5.94 -0.88
CA GLY A 89 4.03 5.72 -1.98
C GLY A 89 3.80 4.41 -2.71
N GLN A 90 2.54 4.12 -3.05
CA GLN A 90 2.14 2.88 -3.70
C GLN A 90 2.23 3.01 -5.22
N ASP A 91 2.85 2.02 -5.87
CA ASP A 91 2.85 1.88 -7.33
C ASP A 91 2.83 0.40 -7.72
N ILE A 92 2.31 0.08 -8.90
CA ILE A 92 1.98 -1.29 -9.31
C ILE A 92 2.46 -1.60 -10.73
N VAL A 93 2.99 -2.82 -10.89
CA VAL A 93 3.11 -3.50 -12.18
C VAL A 93 2.15 -4.69 -12.17
N ALA A 94 1.42 -4.89 -13.26
CA ALA A 94 0.48 -6.00 -13.40
C ALA A 94 0.59 -6.64 -14.79
N ASP A 95 0.39 -7.96 -14.83
CA ASP A 95 0.40 -8.79 -16.03
C ASP A 95 -0.89 -9.62 -16.09
N TRP A 96 -1.47 -9.74 -17.28
CA TRP A 96 -2.73 -10.46 -17.50
C TRP A 96 -2.82 -10.98 -18.95
N ASP A 97 -3.83 -11.80 -19.23
CA ASP A 97 -4.20 -12.16 -20.61
C ASP A 97 -5.03 -11.02 -21.24
N HIS A 98 -4.46 -10.31 -22.21
CA HIS A 98 -5.12 -9.18 -22.87
C HIS A 98 -6.33 -9.60 -23.73
N ILE A 99 -6.45 -10.88 -24.08
CA ILE A 99 -7.57 -11.43 -24.85
C ILE A 99 -8.68 -11.86 -23.90
N ASN A 100 -8.33 -12.53 -22.80
CA ASN A 100 -9.28 -13.10 -21.86
C ASN A 100 -8.94 -12.79 -20.40
N PRO A 101 -9.03 -11.50 -19.98
CA PRO A 101 -8.56 -11.07 -18.67
C PRO A 101 -9.29 -11.76 -17.52
N ASP A 102 -10.60 -12.02 -17.67
CA ASP A 102 -11.44 -12.51 -16.57
C ASP A 102 -11.32 -14.01 -16.28
N ASN A 103 -10.89 -14.81 -17.28
CA ASN A 103 -10.80 -16.27 -17.16
C ASN A 103 -9.34 -16.77 -17.19
N ALA A 104 -8.38 -15.88 -17.01
CA ALA A 104 -6.96 -16.19 -16.96
C ALA A 104 -6.33 -15.67 -15.65
N PRO A 105 -5.11 -16.13 -15.31
CA PRO A 105 -4.40 -15.57 -14.17
C PRO A 105 -4.16 -14.06 -14.28
N PHE A 106 -4.33 -13.37 -13.15
CA PHE A 106 -3.90 -11.99 -12.95
C PHE A 106 -2.71 -11.99 -12.00
N PHE A 107 -1.63 -11.31 -12.38
CA PHE A 107 -0.42 -11.15 -11.59
C PHE A 107 -0.19 -9.68 -11.30
N SER A 108 0.22 -9.37 -10.07
CA SER A 108 0.60 -8.01 -9.71
C SER A 108 1.76 -7.99 -8.73
N LEU A 109 2.59 -6.96 -8.87
CA LEU A 109 3.65 -6.60 -7.94
C LEU A 109 3.50 -5.11 -7.60
N THR A 110 3.26 -4.83 -6.32
CA THR A 110 3.09 -3.47 -5.79
C THR A 110 4.27 -3.10 -4.92
N GLY A 111 4.92 -1.97 -5.19
CA GLY A 111 5.86 -1.33 -4.26
C GLY A 111 5.13 -0.38 -3.33
N PHE A 112 5.48 -0.36 -2.05
CA PHE A 112 4.88 0.54 -1.05
C PHE A 112 5.79 0.74 0.16
N GLN A 113 5.48 1.73 1.00
CA GLN A 113 6.18 1.96 2.28
C GLN A 113 5.43 1.30 3.45
N TYR A 114 6.04 0.29 4.08
CA TYR A 114 5.51 -0.42 5.24
C TYR A 114 6.25 -0.01 6.51
N HIS A 115 5.58 0.74 7.40
CA HIS A 115 6.21 1.37 8.58
C HIS A 115 7.44 2.24 8.23
N GLY A 116 7.39 2.93 7.08
CA GLY A 116 8.45 3.80 6.60
C GLY A 116 9.60 3.08 5.87
N GLU A 117 9.55 1.75 5.74
CA GLU A 117 10.54 0.94 5.04
C GLU A 117 9.97 0.40 3.71
N PRO A 118 10.79 0.26 2.66
CA PRO A 118 10.32 -0.25 1.38
C PRO A 118 9.88 -1.72 1.50
N ALA A 119 8.72 -2.03 0.94
CA ALA A 119 8.16 -3.37 0.86
C ALA A 119 7.56 -3.64 -0.52
N LEU A 120 7.42 -4.92 -0.83
CA LEU A 120 6.72 -5.40 -2.02
C LEU A 120 5.51 -6.23 -1.60
N PHE A 121 4.43 -6.11 -2.38
CA PHE A 121 3.26 -6.97 -2.28
C PHE A 121 3.02 -7.63 -3.64
N SER A 122 3.18 -8.94 -3.69
CA SER A 122 2.85 -9.77 -4.85
C SER A 122 1.48 -10.39 -4.64
N LEU A 123 0.60 -10.28 -5.63
CA LEU A 123 -0.70 -10.94 -5.63
C LEU A 123 -0.92 -11.62 -6.98
N THR A 124 -1.17 -12.92 -6.91
CA THR A 124 -1.62 -13.74 -8.03
C THR A 124 -3.03 -14.24 -7.75
N THR A 125 -3.92 -14.13 -8.72
CA THR A 125 -5.25 -14.75 -8.67
C THR A 125 -5.50 -15.59 -9.91
N ILE A 126 -6.08 -16.77 -9.73
CA ILE A 126 -6.42 -17.70 -10.80
C ILE A 126 -7.91 -18.04 -10.69
N PRO A 127 -8.75 -17.66 -11.68
CA PRO A 127 -10.14 -18.06 -11.70
C PRO A 127 -10.26 -19.57 -11.98
N ASP A 128 -11.27 -20.22 -11.41
CA ASP A 128 -11.67 -21.58 -11.79
C ASP A 128 -12.96 -21.57 -12.63
N ASN A 129 -13.32 -22.73 -13.18
CA ASN A 129 -14.49 -22.89 -14.06
C ASN A 129 -15.85 -22.85 -13.33
N VAL A 130 -15.86 -22.78 -12.00
CA VAL A 130 -17.07 -22.81 -11.17
C VAL A 130 -17.30 -21.51 -10.42
N GLY A 131 -16.55 -20.45 -10.76
CA GLY A 131 -16.74 -19.14 -10.17
C GLY A 131 -16.06 -18.97 -8.81
N HIS A 132 -14.96 -19.68 -8.54
CA HIS A 132 -14.06 -19.36 -7.43
C HIS A 132 -12.73 -18.83 -7.94
N CYS A 133 -11.88 -18.42 -7.00
CA CYS A 133 -10.50 -18.03 -7.26
C CYS A 133 -9.54 -18.75 -6.33
N ALA A 134 -8.42 -19.22 -6.88
CA ALA A 134 -7.23 -19.49 -6.11
C ALA A 134 -6.41 -18.19 -6.00
N ILE A 135 -5.80 -17.98 -4.83
CA ILE A 135 -4.96 -16.81 -4.58
C ILE A 135 -3.61 -17.21 -4.00
N LEU A 136 -2.58 -16.43 -4.37
CA LEU A 136 -1.29 -16.39 -3.71
C LEU A 136 -0.97 -14.93 -3.42
N ALA A 137 -0.88 -14.60 -2.13
CA ALA A 137 -0.57 -13.26 -1.66
C ALA A 137 0.73 -13.29 -0.86
N GLU A 138 1.70 -12.46 -1.24
CA GLU A 138 3.02 -12.42 -0.61
C GLU A 138 3.41 -10.97 -0.29
N ARG A 139 3.66 -10.68 0.99
CA ARG A 139 4.32 -9.45 1.40
C ARG A 139 5.79 -9.72 1.67
N ILE A 140 6.66 -9.00 0.97
CA ILE A 140 8.11 -9.08 1.06
C ILE A 140 8.60 -7.79 1.71
N SER A 141 9.30 -7.91 2.83
CA SER A 141 9.79 -6.77 3.60
C SER A 141 11.15 -7.08 4.20
N VAL A 142 11.92 -6.06 4.54
CA VAL A 142 13.20 -6.21 5.23
C VAL A 142 13.07 -5.71 6.67
N SER A 143 13.82 -6.32 7.57
CA SER A 143 14.03 -5.83 8.94
C SER A 143 15.53 -5.63 9.19
N PRO A 144 15.93 -4.56 9.88
CA PRO A 144 17.34 -4.30 10.18
C PRO A 144 17.91 -5.21 11.27
N VAL A 145 17.07 -6.02 11.94
CA VAL A 145 17.52 -7.00 12.94
C VAL A 145 17.69 -8.39 12.34
N SER A 146 18.42 -9.26 13.03
CA SER A 146 18.66 -10.63 12.57
C SER A 146 17.36 -11.45 12.49
N CYS A 147 17.33 -12.47 11.62
CA CYS A 147 16.15 -13.33 11.50
C CYS A 147 15.82 -14.07 12.79
N THR A 148 16.82 -14.40 13.61
CA THR A 148 16.59 -14.98 14.95
C THR A 148 15.83 -14.02 15.85
N GLN A 149 16.12 -12.72 15.80
CA GLN A 149 15.38 -11.72 16.58
C GLN A 149 13.97 -11.48 16.03
N VAL A 150 13.79 -11.51 14.70
CA VAL A 150 12.45 -11.47 14.10
C VAL A 150 11.63 -12.66 14.56
N ALA A 151 12.19 -13.87 14.50
CA ALA A 151 11.52 -15.10 14.89
C ALA A 151 11.11 -15.08 16.37
N SER A 152 12.02 -14.68 17.27
CA SER A 152 11.72 -14.66 18.71
C SER A 152 10.67 -13.63 19.10
N LYS A 153 10.62 -12.47 18.42
CA LYS A 153 9.69 -11.38 18.73
C LYS A 153 8.32 -11.53 18.06
N GLN A 154 8.27 -12.03 16.82
CA GLN A 154 7.07 -11.97 15.99
C GLN A 154 6.44 -13.34 15.70
N LEU A 155 7.20 -14.43 15.84
CA LEU A 155 6.81 -15.76 15.38
C LEU A 155 6.58 -16.74 16.55
N VAL A 156 6.15 -16.21 17.70
CA VAL A 156 5.79 -17.03 18.86
C VAL A 156 4.69 -18.02 18.45
N GLY A 157 4.91 -19.31 18.75
CA GLY A 157 4.00 -20.40 18.39
C GLY A 157 4.17 -20.96 16.97
N TYR A 158 4.95 -20.32 16.11
CA TYR A 158 5.29 -20.86 14.80
C TYR A 158 6.35 -21.97 14.92
N ARG A 159 6.29 -22.94 14.02
CA ARG A 159 7.29 -24.00 13.84
C ARG A 159 8.18 -23.66 12.66
N GLY A 160 9.48 -23.49 12.95
CA GLY A 160 10.49 -23.25 11.93
C GLY A 160 11.04 -24.55 11.34
N THR A 161 11.13 -24.62 10.03
CA THR A 161 11.76 -25.72 9.27
C THR A 161 12.81 -25.11 8.34
N PRO A 162 14.11 -25.43 8.51
CA PRO A 162 15.14 -25.01 7.57
C PRO A 162 14.84 -25.56 6.18
N LEU A 163 14.84 -24.69 5.17
CA LEU A 163 14.62 -25.11 3.78
C LEU A 163 15.96 -25.33 3.07
N VAL A 164 16.84 -24.33 3.14
CA VAL A 164 18.23 -24.37 2.68
C VAL A 164 19.09 -23.49 3.59
N LYS A 165 20.40 -23.44 3.35
CA LYS A 165 21.30 -22.54 4.11
C LYS A 165 20.75 -21.12 4.10
N ALA A 166 20.72 -20.50 5.28
CA ALA A 166 20.23 -19.15 5.53
C ALA A 166 18.72 -18.92 5.35
N ILE A 167 17.92 -19.91 4.92
CA ILE A 167 16.47 -19.79 4.71
C ILE A 167 15.70 -20.75 5.62
N THR A 168 14.77 -20.22 6.42
CA THR A 168 13.88 -20.99 7.29
C THR A 168 12.43 -20.60 7.04
N VAL A 169 11.58 -21.60 6.86
CA VAL A 169 10.13 -21.42 6.69
C VAL A 169 9.44 -21.65 8.03
N TYR A 170 8.62 -20.71 8.45
CA TYR A 170 7.83 -20.77 9.67
C TYR A 170 6.36 -21.00 9.31
N SER A 171 5.73 -21.97 9.96
CA SER A 171 4.31 -22.28 9.81
C SER A 171 3.61 -22.25 11.17
N LEU A 172 2.36 -21.83 11.21
CA LEU A 172 1.53 -21.91 12.41
C LEU A 172 0.50 -23.03 12.23
N PRO A 173 0.44 -24.04 13.12
CA PRO A 173 -0.47 -25.17 12.93
C PRO A 173 -1.96 -24.80 12.79
N SER A 174 -2.38 -23.71 13.44
CA SER A 174 -3.76 -23.20 13.33
C SER A 174 -4.05 -22.44 12.02
N ARG A 175 -3.01 -22.09 11.26
CA ARG A 175 -3.09 -21.36 9.98
C ARG A 175 -2.14 -21.98 8.95
N PRO A 176 -2.41 -23.23 8.49
CA PRO A 176 -1.49 -23.98 7.63
C PRO A 176 -1.30 -23.38 6.23
N ARG A 177 -2.22 -22.50 5.83
CA ARG A 177 -2.20 -21.77 4.55
C ARG A 177 -1.38 -20.47 4.60
N GLU A 178 -0.87 -20.11 5.77
CA GLU A 178 0.01 -18.97 5.98
C GLU A 178 1.42 -19.46 6.35
N THR A 179 2.41 -18.94 5.65
CA THR A 179 3.82 -19.19 5.96
C THR A 179 4.61 -17.89 6.06
N ILE A 180 5.68 -17.94 6.83
CA ILE A 180 6.62 -16.83 6.97
C ILE A 180 8.01 -17.37 6.69
N THR A 181 8.59 -16.97 5.58
CA THR A 181 9.96 -17.35 5.23
C THR A 181 10.90 -16.25 5.67
N LEU A 182 11.92 -16.63 6.45
CA LEU A 182 13.00 -15.75 6.86
C LEU A 182 14.27 -16.13 6.10
N SER A 183 14.91 -15.16 5.46
CA SER A 183 16.23 -15.32 4.84
C SER A 183 17.21 -14.34 5.46
N ASN A 184 18.32 -14.85 5.99
CA ASN A 184 19.39 -13.97 6.47
C ASN A 184 20.03 -13.27 5.27
N ILE A 185 20.13 -11.94 5.35
CA ILE A 185 20.78 -11.10 4.34
C ILE A 185 21.87 -10.26 5.02
N ALA A 186 22.78 -9.70 4.23
CA ALA A 186 23.75 -8.76 4.77
C ALA A 186 23.00 -7.57 5.41
N GLY A 187 23.23 -7.32 6.70
CA GLY A 187 22.63 -6.20 7.42
C GLY A 187 21.19 -6.39 7.90
N GLY A 188 20.61 -7.59 7.84
CA GLY A 188 19.26 -7.79 8.38
C GLY A 188 18.59 -9.12 8.05
N CYS A 189 17.26 -9.08 8.02
CA CYS A 189 16.41 -10.21 7.70
C CYS A 189 15.42 -9.86 6.59
N LEU A 190 15.44 -10.65 5.51
CA LEU A 190 14.36 -10.64 4.52
C LEU A 190 13.20 -11.50 5.05
N ILE A 191 12.00 -10.93 5.03
CA ILE A 191 10.78 -11.54 5.55
C ILE A 191 9.79 -11.65 4.39
N VAL A 192 9.38 -12.87 4.05
CA VAL A 192 8.30 -13.15 3.10
C VAL A 192 7.12 -13.73 3.86
N ARG A 193 6.04 -12.97 3.98
CA ARG A 193 4.77 -13.45 4.55
C ARG A 193 3.85 -13.86 3.42
N ARG A 194 3.56 -15.14 3.32
CA ARG A 194 2.81 -15.77 2.23
C ARG A 194 1.49 -16.32 2.74
N GLN A 195 0.42 -16.09 1.99
CA GLN A 195 -0.89 -16.72 2.19
C GLN A 195 -1.36 -17.34 0.87
N VAL A 196 -1.86 -18.57 0.94
CA VAL A 196 -2.46 -19.26 -0.21
C VAL A 196 -3.87 -19.67 0.17
N GLU A 197 -4.86 -19.33 -0.63
CA GLU A 197 -6.21 -19.84 -0.47
C GLU A 197 -6.73 -20.41 -1.78
N TYR A 198 -7.53 -21.45 -1.65
CA TYR A 198 -8.21 -22.10 -2.77
C TYR A 198 -9.71 -21.94 -2.59
N GLN A 199 -10.44 -21.96 -3.70
CA GLN A 199 -11.90 -21.90 -3.70
C GLN A 199 -12.44 -20.67 -2.98
N TRP A 200 -11.75 -19.53 -3.12
CA TRP A 200 -12.27 -18.28 -2.60
C TRP A 200 -13.54 -17.92 -3.39
N PRO A 201 -14.70 -17.73 -2.73
CA PRO A 201 -15.94 -17.45 -3.44
C PRO A 201 -15.79 -16.16 -4.26
N ALA A 202 -16.09 -16.22 -5.57
CA ALA A 202 -16.21 -15.00 -6.36
C ALA A 202 -17.38 -14.17 -5.85
N ALA A 203 -17.49 -12.95 -6.39
CA ALA A 203 -18.69 -12.15 -6.19
C ALA A 203 -19.89 -12.96 -6.68
N PRO A 204 -21.06 -12.84 -6.03
CA PRO A 204 -22.28 -13.35 -6.63
C PRO A 204 -22.43 -12.74 -8.03
N ALA A 205 -22.67 -13.59 -9.03
CA ALA A 205 -22.90 -13.14 -10.40
C ALA A 205 -24.03 -12.09 -10.41
N SER A 206 -23.79 -10.95 -11.05
CA SER A 206 -24.85 -9.96 -11.26
C SER A 206 -26.01 -10.62 -12.01
N PRO A 207 -27.26 -10.56 -11.51
CA PRO A 207 -28.39 -11.11 -12.23
C PRO A 207 -28.63 -10.27 -13.49
N GLY A 208 -28.18 -10.74 -14.66
CA GLY A 208 -28.39 -10.00 -15.90
C GLY A 208 -27.62 -10.42 -17.16
N SER A 209 -26.83 -11.49 -17.17
CA SER A 209 -26.13 -11.94 -18.38
C SER A 209 -26.56 -13.34 -18.82
N SER A 210 -27.75 -13.43 -19.39
CA SER A 210 -28.10 -14.45 -20.39
C SER A 210 -28.55 -13.71 -21.64
N LYS A 211 -27.82 -13.90 -22.74
CA LYS A 211 -28.32 -13.73 -24.10
C LYS A 211 -28.33 -15.10 -24.74
#